data_AF-A9HKP9-F1
#
_entry.id   AF-A9HKP9-F1
#
_cell.length_a   1.000
_cell.length_b   1.000
_cell.length_c   1.000
_cell.angle_alpha   90.00
_cell.angle_beta   90.00
_cell.angle_gamma   90.00
#
_symmetry.space_group_name_H-M   'P 1'
#
loop_
_entity.id
_entity.type
_entity.pdbx_description
1 polymer ?
#
loop_
_entity_poly.entity_id
_entity_poly.type
_entity_poly.pdbx_seq_one_letter_code
_entity_poly.pdbx_strand_id
1 'polypeptide(L)'
;MTAGSAYHRQIGRETTASHDLWFRPGIAYHRQIGRETTARRPRWTTWGRAYHRQIGRETTADSDTLRVRTGAYHRQIGRETTAQDNGLRPHEEAYHRQIGRETTAQISIPATTVLAYHRQIGRETTASGGSLWPNMAAYHRQIGRETTAIAHDGRINAQAYHRQIGRETTASSAGRTSLSPAYHRQIGRETTAMVSSLLGAFSAYHRQIGRETTAALSCAGGFCGHEELMIFIQFFRVFHAAGRVPSGAAGPVSLHRPA
;
A
#
# COMPACT_ATOMS: atom_id res chain seq x y z
N MET A 1 -11.85 -7.34 -33.73
CA MET A 1 -12.57 -7.42 -32.44
C MET A 1 -12.92 -6.01 -31.99
N THR A 2 -14.20 -5.64 -31.85
CA THR A 2 -14.59 -4.29 -31.41
C THR A 2 -14.56 -4.18 -29.89
N ALA A 3 -13.70 -3.30 -29.37
CA ALA A 3 -13.66 -2.91 -27.97
C ALA A 3 -14.93 -2.11 -27.61
N GLY A 4 -15.52 -2.39 -26.45
CA GLY A 4 -16.70 -1.69 -25.97
C GLY A 4 -16.35 -0.59 -24.97
N SER A 5 -17.05 0.56 -25.03
CA SER A 5 -17.02 1.56 -23.96
C SER A 5 -18.42 1.76 -23.39
N ALA A 6 -18.52 1.80 -22.06
CA ALA A 6 -19.77 2.04 -21.35
C ALA A 6 -19.66 3.30 -20.49
N TYR A 7 -20.68 4.16 -20.54
CA TYR A 7 -20.75 5.40 -19.77
C TYR A 7 -22.02 5.42 -18.94
N HIS A 8 -21.88 5.51 -17.62
CA HIS A 8 -22.99 5.57 -16.68
C HIS A 8 -22.89 6.81 -15.82
N ARG A 9 -23.96 7.61 -15.77
CA ARG A 9 -24.09 8.77 -14.90
C ARG A 9 -25.33 8.63 -14.04
N GLN A 10 -25.18 8.77 -12.73
CA GLN A 10 -26.28 8.78 -11.77
C GLN A 10 -26.18 10.01 -10.87
N ILE A 11 -27.32 10.61 -10.58
CA ILE A 11 -27.47 11.74 -9.65
C ILE A 11 -28.69 11.45 -8.78
N GLY A 12 -28.54 11.53 -7.46
CA GLY A 12 -29.63 11.26 -6.53
C GLY A 12 -29.18 11.40 -5.09
N ARG A 13 -30.09 11.25 -4.13
CA ARG A 13 -29.70 11.22 -2.71
C ARG A 13 -28.83 10.01 -2.40
N GLU A 14 -29.17 8.86 -2.97
CA GLU A 14 -28.43 7.61 -2.92
C GLU A 14 -28.23 7.13 -4.36
N THR A 15 -27.01 6.75 -4.74
CA THR A 15 -26.72 6.25 -6.09
C THR A 15 -25.92 4.97 -6.02
N THR A 16 -26.42 3.91 -6.67
CA THR A 16 -25.73 2.63 -6.79
C THR A 16 -25.55 2.28 -8.27
N ALA A 17 -24.31 2.08 -8.69
CA ALA A 17 -23.95 1.66 -10.03
C ALA A 17 -23.31 0.29 -9.92
N SER A 18 -23.90 -0.69 -10.59
CA SER A 18 -23.31 -2.00 -10.81
C SER A 18 -23.20 -2.22 -12.32
N HIS A 19 -22.12 -2.84 -12.77
CA HIS A 19 -21.96 -3.17 -14.17
C HIS A 19 -21.21 -4.48 -14.37
N ASP A 20 -21.82 -5.36 -15.16
CA ASP A 20 -21.24 -6.64 -15.56
C ASP A 20 -20.75 -6.54 -17.02
N LEU A 21 -19.43 -6.48 -17.23
CA LEU A 21 -18.86 -6.56 -18.58
C LEU A 21 -18.63 -8.03 -18.93
N TRP A 22 -19.53 -8.61 -19.71
CA TRP A 22 -19.36 -9.97 -20.22
C TRP A 22 -18.40 -9.99 -21.43
N PHE A 23 -17.26 -10.67 -21.26
CA PHE A 23 -16.40 -11.26 -22.32
C PHE A 23 -15.75 -10.34 -23.37
N ARG A 24 -15.80 -9.01 -23.24
CA ARG A 24 -15.16 -8.09 -24.20
C ARG A 24 -14.07 -7.23 -23.56
N PRO A 25 -12.97 -6.95 -24.28
CA PRO A 25 -12.06 -5.87 -23.90
C PRO A 25 -12.86 -4.57 -23.83
N GLY A 26 -12.80 -3.87 -22.71
CA GLY A 26 -13.67 -2.72 -22.52
C GLY A 26 -13.27 -1.74 -21.45
N ILE A 27 -13.81 -0.53 -21.58
CA ILE A 27 -13.64 0.57 -20.64
C ILE A 27 -15.00 0.96 -20.09
N ALA A 28 -15.13 0.99 -18.77
CA ALA A 28 -16.33 1.45 -18.09
C ALA A 28 -16.06 2.77 -17.36
N TYR A 29 -16.95 3.74 -17.54
CA TYR A 29 -16.95 5.02 -16.84
C TYR A 29 -18.21 5.15 -16.00
N HIS A 30 -18.03 5.28 -14.69
CA HIS A 30 -19.11 5.50 -13.73
C HIS A 30 -18.95 6.87 -13.09
N ARG A 31 -19.95 7.73 -13.23
CA ARG A 31 -20.03 9.01 -12.52
C ARG A 31 -21.26 9.03 -11.63
N GLN A 32 -21.04 9.17 -10.34
CA GLN A 32 -22.10 9.20 -9.33
C GLN A 32 -21.98 10.46 -8.48
N ILE A 33 -23.13 11.09 -8.22
CA ILE A 33 -23.24 12.26 -7.36
C ILE A 33 -24.44 12.06 -6.44
N GLY A 34 -24.21 12.07 -5.14
CA GLY A 34 -25.28 11.95 -4.17
C GLY A 34 -24.83 12.17 -2.74
N ARG A 35 -25.71 11.96 -1.76
CA ARG A 35 -25.28 11.92 -0.35
C ARG A 35 -24.51 10.63 -0.09
N GLU A 36 -24.98 9.50 -0.62
CA GLU A 36 -24.35 8.19 -0.54
C GLU A 36 -24.15 7.62 -1.94
N THR A 37 -22.93 7.24 -2.29
CA THR A 37 -22.62 6.71 -3.63
C THR A 37 -21.87 5.39 -3.53
N THR A 38 -22.40 4.33 -4.13
CA THR A 38 -21.77 3.01 -4.19
C THR A 38 -21.54 2.61 -5.64
N ALA A 39 -20.32 2.26 -5.99
CA ALA A 39 -19.99 1.71 -7.28
C ALA A 39 -19.41 0.32 -7.08
N ARG A 40 -20.06 -0.68 -7.67
CA ARG A 40 -19.58 -2.06 -7.67
C ARG A 40 -19.27 -2.46 -9.10
N ARG A 41 -18.17 -3.16 -9.29
CA ARG A 41 -17.86 -3.80 -10.57
C ARG A 41 -17.70 -5.31 -10.39
N PRO A 42 -18.75 -6.10 -10.70
CA PRO A 42 -18.61 -7.55 -10.81
C PRO A 42 -18.09 -8.00 -12.20
N ARG A 43 -17.01 -8.79 -12.16
CA ARG A 43 -16.55 -9.95 -12.97
C ARG A 43 -16.73 -10.06 -14.51
N TRP A 44 -15.69 -10.69 -15.11
CA TRP A 44 -15.54 -11.38 -16.42
C TRP A 44 -15.06 -10.61 -17.67
N THR A 45 -13.91 -9.94 -17.59
CA THR A 45 -13.20 -9.42 -18.78
C THR A 45 -11.84 -10.10 -18.99
N THR A 46 -11.40 -10.23 -20.23
CA THR A 46 -10.04 -10.65 -20.63
C THR A 46 -9.01 -9.50 -20.65
N TRP A 47 -9.50 -8.25 -20.61
CA TRP A 47 -8.73 -7.02 -20.42
C TRP A 47 -9.74 -5.90 -20.15
N GLY A 48 -9.50 -5.02 -19.18
CA GLY A 48 -10.43 -3.91 -18.99
C GLY A 48 -10.04 -2.87 -17.96
N ARG A 49 -10.51 -1.65 -18.17
CA ARG A 49 -10.31 -0.52 -17.26
C ARG A 49 -11.65 -0.01 -16.74
N ALA A 50 -11.72 0.28 -15.46
CA ALA A 50 -12.88 0.95 -14.87
C ALA A 50 -12.47 2.27 -14.23
N TYR A 51 -13.27 3.29 -14.49
CA TYR A 51 -13.12 4.63 -13.96
C TYR A 51 -14.36 4.97 -13.14
N HIS A 52 -14.20 5.03 -11.82
CA HIS A 52 -15.25 5.41 -10.90
C HIS A 52 -14.99 6.81 -10.38
N ARG A 53 -15.89 7.75 -10.70
CA ARG A 53 -15.90 9.09 -10.11
C ARG A 53 -17.14 9.24 -9.23
N GLN A 54 -16.91 9.38 -7.95
CA GLN A 54 -17.96 9.48 -6.94
C GLN A 54 -17.82 10.77 -6.15
N ILE A 55 -18.95 11.42 -5.88
CA ILE A 55 -19.02 12.63 -5.07
C ILE A 55 -20.20 12.47 -4.12
N GLY A 56 -19.94 12.53 -2.82
CA GLY A 56 -21.01 12.53 -1.84
C GLY A 56 -20.55 12.75 -0.42
N ARG A 57 -21.42 12.55 0.57
CA ARG A 57 -21.01 12.50 1.97
C ARG A 57 -20.28 11.19 2.24
N GLU A 58 -20.80 10.08 1.73
CA GLU A 58 -20.23 8.74 1.85
C GLU A 58 -20.06 8.14 0.46
N THR A 59 -18.85 7.69 0.13
CA THR A 59 -18.57 7.12 -1.19
C THR A 59 -17.82 5.80 -1.06
N THR A 60 -18.35 4.73 -1.64
CA THR A 60 -17.75 3.39 -1.64
C THR A 60 -17.56 2.91 -3.07
N ALA A 61 -16.37 2.45 -3.39
CA ALA A 61 -16.09 1.80 -4.66
C ALA A 61 -15.42 0.46 -4.41
N ASP A 62 -15.94 -0.55 -5.07
CA ASP A 62 -15.52 -1.93 -4.91
C ASP A 62 -15.35 -2.56 -6.29
N SER A 63 -14.15 -3.07 -6.53
CA SER A 63 -13.76 -3.72 -7.78
C SER A 63 -13.42 -5.17 -7.49
N ASP A 64 -14.21 -6.08 -8.05
CA ASP A 64 -14.02 -7.53 -7.94
C ASP A 64 -13.89 -8.12 -9.35
N THR A 65 -12.67 -8.46 -9.79
CA THR A 65 -12.46 -9.03 -11.14
C THR A 65 -11.59 -10.30 -11.16
N LEU A 66 -11.97 -11.22 -12.08
CA LEU A 66 -11.54 -12.62 -12.07
C LEU A 66 -10.53 -13.04 -13.14
N ARG A 67 -10.16 -12.22 -14.14
CA ARG A 67 -9.14 -12.63 -15.11
C ARG A 67 -8.51 -11.52 -15.96
N VAL A 68 -7.29 -11.85 -16.41
CA VAL A 68 -6.41 -11.26 -17.44
C VAL A 68 -6.37 -9.72 -17.47
N ARG A 69 -5.39 -9.16 -16.74
CA ARG A 69 -4.91 -7.77 -16.77
C ARG A 69 -5.99 -6.67 -16.74
N THR A 70 -6.16 -6.07 -15.58
CA THR A 70 -7.18 -5.04 -15.36
C THR A 70 -6.62 -3.84 -14.62
N GLY A 71 -7.27 -2.69 -14.85
CA GLY A 71 -6.98 -1.46 -14.13
C GLY A 71 -8.23 -0.87 -13.49
N ALA A 72 -8.13 -0.43 -12.24
CA ALA A 72 -9.20 0.26 -11.53
C ALA A 72 -8.75 1.68 -11.13
N TYR A 73 -9.58 2.66 -11.45
CA TYR A 73 -9.32 4.07 -11.17
C TYR A 73 -10.48 4.62 -10.35
N HIS A 74 -10.25 4.86 -9.07
CA HIS A 74 -11.25 5.36 -8.14
C HIS A 74 -10.93 6.81 -7.78
N ARG A 75 -11.81 7.74 -8.16
CA ARG A 75 -11.77 9.16 -7.74
C ARG A 75 -12.99 9.46 -6.89
N GLN A 76 -12.76 9.56 -5.60
CA GLN A 76 -13.81 9.74 -4.60
C GLN A 76 -13.63 11.07 -3.86
N ILE A 77 -14.73 11.75 -3.61
CA ILE A 77 -14.78 12.99 -2.83
C ILE A 77 -15.95 12.87 -1.87
N GLY A 78 -15.68 12.97 -0.57
CA GLY A 78 -16.73 13.02 0.42
C GLY A 78 -16.28 13.26 1.84
N ARG A 79 -17.16 13.07 2.82
CA ARG A 79 -16.75 13.04 4.23
C ARG A 79 -16.04 11.72 4.51
N GLU A 80 -16.60 10.61 4.06
CA GLU A 80 -16.07 9.27 4.22
C GLU A 80 -15.93 8.61 2.85
N THR A 81 -14.73 8.12 2.51
CA THR A 81 -14.47 7.50 1.20
C THR A 81 -13.73 6.18 1.33
N THR A 82 -14.26 5.12 0.73
CA THR A 82 -13.68 3.78 0.76
C THR A 82 -13.51 3.24 -0.65
N ALA A 83 -12.30 2.78 -1.01
CA ALA A 83 -12.01 2.14 -2.28
C ALA A 83 -11.31 0.81 -2.02
N GLN A 84 -11.90 -0.28 -2.52
CA GLN A 84 -11.34 -1.61 -2.42
C GLN A 84 -11.18 -2.19 -3.83
N ASP A 85 -10.00 -2.75 -4.11
CA ASP A 85 -9.78 -3.60 -5.28
C ASP A 85 -9.33 -4.98 -4.79
N ASN A 86 -10.18 -5.96 -5.03
CA ASN A 86 -9.94 -7.35 -4.72
C ASN A 86 -9.99 -8.15 -6.04
N GLY A 87 -9.13 -9.15 -6.16
CA GLY A 87 -9.04 -9.87 -7.44
C GLY A 87 -8.18 -11.11 -7.37
N LEU A 88 -8.32 -11.98 -8.38
CA LEU A 88 -7.41 -13.10 -8.62
C LEU A 88 -6.84 -12.89 -10.03
N ARG A 89 -5.61 -12.35 -10.16
CA ARG A 89 -5.11 -11.83 -11.46
C ARG A 89 -3.62 -12.11 -11.67
N PRO A 90 -3.10 -12.16 -12.90
CA PRO A 90 -1.66 -12.15 -13.12
C PRO A 90 -1.06 -10.72 -13.05
N HIS A 91 -1.80 -9.69 -13.47
CA HIS A 91 -1.35 -8.30 -13.45
C HIS A 91 -2.49 -7.36 -13.07
N GLU A 92 -2.21 -6.43 -12.17
CA GLU A 92 -3.21 -5.48 -11.67
C GLU A 92 -2.62 -4.10 -11.41
N GLU A 93 -3.37 -3.07 -11.82
CA GLU A 93 -3.04 -1.66 -11.58
C GLU A 93 -4.24 -0.97 -10.92
N ALA A 94 -4.08 -0.48 -9.71
CA ALA A 94 -5.14 0.24 -9.00
C ALA A 94 -4.69 1.63 -8.59
N TYR A 95 -5.52 2.63 -8.90
CA TYR A 95 -5.28 4.04 -8.67
C TYR A 95 -6.42 4.64 -7.85
N HIS A 96 -6.17 4.87 -6.57
CA HIS A 96 -7.17 5.41 -5.64
C HIS A 96 -6.82 6.86 -5.32
N ARG A 97 -7.66 7.81 -5.76
CA ARG A 97 -7.58 9.23 -5.40
C ARG A 97 -8.78 9.62 -4.57
N GLN A 98 -8.57 9.80 -3.29
CA GLN A 98 -9.62 10.07 -2.32
C GLN A 98 -9.42 11.41 -1.63
N ILE A 99 -10.51 12.13 -1.39
CA ILE A 99 -10.54 13.37 -0.63
C ILE A 99 -11.70 13.28 0.35
N GLY A 100 -11.41 13.41 1.65
CA GLY A 100 -12.47 13.51 2.63
C GLY A 100 -12.02 13.77 4.05
N ARG A 101 -12.90 13.59 5.04
CA ARG A 101 -12.50 13.59 6.44
C ARG A 101 -11.81 12.26 6.77
N GLU A 102 -12.40 11.16 6.34
CA GLU A 102 -11.90 9.80 6.55
C GLU A 102 -11.78 9.11 5.19
N THR A 103 -10.59 8.60 4.85
CA THR A 103 -10.35 7.95 3.55
C THR A 103 -9.63 6.62 3.72
N THR A 104 -10.22 5.54 3.20
CA THR A 104 -9.64 4.21 3.25
C THR A 104 -9.50 3.65 1.84
N ALA A 105 -8.30 3.17 1.51
CA ALA A 105 -8.01 2.55 0.25
C ALA A 105 -7.28 1.25 0.47
N GLN A 106 -7.79 0.17 -0.09
CA GLN A 106 -7.24 -1.16 0.10
C GLN A 106 -7.12 -1.88 -1.23
N ILE A 107 -6.01 -2.58 -1.38
CA ILE A 107 -5.77 -3.52 -2.46
C ILE A 107 -5.32 -4.82 -1.82
N SER A 108 -6.03 -5.92 -2.10
CA SER A 108 -5.71 -7.24 -1.53
C SER A 108 -5.91 -8.32 -2.59
N ILE A 109 -4.82 -8.73 -3.24
CA ILE A 109 -4.90 -9.55 -4.45
C ILE A 109 -3.82 -10.64 -4.44
N PRO A 110 -4.14 -11.93 -4.60
CA PRO A 110 -3.16 -12.92 -5.02
C PRO A 110 -2.83 -12.76 -6.52
N ALA A 111 -1.87 -11.87 -6.85
CA ALA A 111 -1.46 -11.64 -8.23
C ALA A 111 0.04 -11.63 -8.50
N THR A 112 0.46 -12.17 -9.65
CA THR A 112 1.90 -12.25 -10.02
C THR A 112 2.57 -10.89 -10.12
N THR A 113 1.82 -9.81 -10.37
CA THR A 113 2.29 -8.43 -10.27
C THR A 113 1.16 -7.48 -9.86
N VAL A 114 1.40 -6.68 -8.83
CA VAL A 114 0.45 -5.65 -8.35
C VAL A 114 1.13 -4.29 -8.34
N LEU A 115 0.49 -3.29 -8.96
CA LEU A 115 0.84 -1.88 -8.87
C LEU A 115 -0.29 -1.11 -8.18
N ALA A 116 0.01 -0.57 -7.01
CA ALA A 116 -0.92 0.11 -6.14
C ALA A 116 -0.53 1.59 -5.99
N TYR A 117 -1.41 2.51 -6.40
CA TYR A 117 -1.21 3.95 -6.26
C TYR A 117 -2.34 4.57 -5.44
N HIS A 118 -2.00 5.06 -4.25
CA HIS A 118 -2.94 5.70 -3.35
C HIS A 118 -2.56 7.16 -3.15
N ARG A 119 -3.49 8.06 -3.45
CA ARG A 119 -3.39 9.49 -3.15
C ARG A 119 -4.59 9.92 -2.32
N GLN A 120 -4.36 10.10 -1.03
CA GLN A 120 -5.42 10.42 -0.08
C GLN A 120 -5.17 11.78 0.56
N ILE A 121 -6.25 12.52 0.79
CA ILE A 121 -6.26 13.79 1.51
C ILE A 121 -7.40 13.75 2.49
N GLY A 122 -7.13 13.89 3.78
CA GLY A 122 -8.19 14.00 4.76
C GLY A 122 -7.74 14.26 6.17
N ARG A 123 -8.63 14.14 7.16
CA ARG A 123 -8.21 14.16 8.57
C ARG A 123 -7.54 12.85 8.92
N GLU A 124 -8.14 11.73 8.54
CA GLU A 124 -7.67 10.38 8.78
C GLU A 124 -7.57 9.64 7.44
N THR A 125 -6.40 9.11 7.10
CA THR A 125 -6.19 8.43 5.82
C THR A 125 -5.47 7.10 6.00
N THR A 126 -6.04 6.02 5.46
CA THR A 126 -5.45 4.68 5.51
C THR A 126 -5.31 4.11 4.09
N ALA A 127 -4.10 3.72 3.71
CA ALA A 127 -3.81 3.02 2.48
C ALA A 127 -3.13 1.70 2.80
N SER A 128 -3.63 0.61 2.21
CA SER A 128 -3.07 -0.72 2.38
C SER A 128 -2.97 -1.42 1.03
N GLY A 129 -1.80 -1.97 0.72
CA GLY A 129 -1.55 -2.78 -0.47
C GLY A 129 -0.95 -4.13 -0.07
N GLY A 130 -1.55 -5.21 -0.56
CA GLY A 130 -1.14 -6.57 -0.26
C GLY A 130 -1.11 -7.49 -1.49
N SER A 131 -0.04 -8.28 -1.60
CA SER A 131 0.06 -9.40 -2.55
C SER A 131 0.59 -10.69 -1.88
N LEU A 132 0.26 -11.84 -2.46
CA LEU A 132 0.79 -13.15 -2.06
C LEU A 132 1.86 -13.70 -3.03
N TRP A 133 2.27 -12.90 -4.01
CA TRP A 133 2.94 -13.34 -5.23
C TRP A 133 4.01 -12.33 -5.67
N PRO A 134 4.98 -12.73 -6.52
CA PRO A 134 6.37 -12.30 -6.45
C PRO A 134 6.71 -10.89 -6.98
N ASN A 135 5.73 -10.01 -7.20
CA ASN A 135 6.03 -8.62 -7.51
C ASN A 135 4.92 -7.70 -6.99
N MET A 136 5.27 -6.81 -6.08
CA MET A 136 4.37 -5.74 -5.65
C MET A 136 5.11 -4.41 -5.64
N ALA A 137 4.50 -3.35 -6.19
CA ALA A 137 4.92 -1.99 -5.90
C ALA A 137 3.73 -1.18 -5.37
N ALA A 138 3.90 -0.65 -4.17
CA ALA A 138 2.91 0.19 -3.51
C ALA A 138 3.44 1.61 -3.34
N TYR A 139 2.67 2.57 -3.83
CA TYR A 139 2.93 4.00 -3.73
C TYR A 139 1.81 4.66 -2.94
N HIS A 140 2.13 5.20 -1.77
CA HIS A 140 1.18 5.88 -0.91
C HIS A 140 1.59 7.34 -0.74
N ARG A 141 0.71 8.26 -1.15
CA ARG A 141 0.84 9.69 -0.90
C ARG A 141 -0.36 10.17 -0.08
N GLN A 142 -0.12 10.46 1.19
CA GLN A 142 -1.17 10.82 2.13
C GLN A 142 -0.91 12.19 2.74
N ILE A 143 -1.98 12.94 2.96
CA ILE A 143 -1.95 14.23 3.64
C ILE A 143 -3.12 14.24 4.62
N GLY A 144 -2.84 14.41 5.90
CA GLY A 144 -3.90 14.53 6.89
C GLY A 144 -3.46 14.85 8.30
N ARG A 145 -4.35 14.71 9.27
CA ARG A 145 -3.94 14.77 10.68
C ARG A 145 -3.28 13.46 11.07
N GLU A 146 -3.89 12.34 10.70
CA GLU A 146 -3.42 10.98 10.96
C GLU A 146 -3.35 10.22 9.62
N THR A 147 -2.18 9.67 9.30
CA THR A 147 -1.97 8.96 8.04
C THR A 147 -1.29 7.62 8.25
N THR A 148 -1.87 6.55 7.71
CA THR A 148 -1.35 5.18 7.83
C THR A 148 -1.19 4.55 6.44
N ALA A 149 0.01 4.07 6.15
CA ALA A 149 0.42 3.50 4.88
C ALA A 149 1.03 2.12 5.13
N ILE A 150 0.47 1.07 4.55
CA ILE A 150 0.85 -0.31 4.82
C ILE A 150 1.07 -1.05 3.50
N ALA A 151 2.25 -1.66 3.35
CA ALA A 151 2.57 -2.55 2.25
C ALA A 151 2.95 -3.93 2.80
N HIS A 152 2.27 -4.98 2.36
CA HIS A 152 2.54 -6.36 2.79
C HIS A 152 2.73 -7.29 1.59
N ASP A 153 3.78 -8.10 1.57
CA ASP A 153 3.99 -9.11 0.53
C ASP A 153 4.34 -10.51 1.06
N GLY A 154 3.89 -11.51 0.32
CA GLY A 154 3.98 -12.91 0.68
C GLY A 154 5.15 -13.69 0.09
N ARG A 155 5.85 -13.24 -0.97
CA ARG A 155 6.80 -14.13 -1.66
C ARG A 155 8.09 -13.53 -2.25
N ILE A 156 8.13 -12.50 -3.07
CA ILE A 156 9.40 -12.03 -3.68
C ILE A 156 9.20 -10.57 -4.12
N ASN A 157 10.21 -9.70 -4.01
CA ASN A 157 10.27 -8.36 -4.60
C ASN A 157 9.08 -7.43 -4.30
N ALA A 158 9.06 -6.87 -3.09
CA ALA A 158 8.09 -5.85 -2.70
C ALA A 158 8.75 -4.48 -2.59
N GLN A 159 8.29 -3.53 -3.39
CA GLN A 159 8.70 -2.14 -3.30
C GLN A 159 7.60 -1.32 -2.63
N ALA A 160 8.00 -0.52 -1.63
CA ALA A 160 7.08 0.37 -0.94
C ALA A 160 7.61 1.80 -0.95
N TYR A 161 6.78 2.73 -1.39
CA TYR A 161 7.08 4.16 -1.41
C TYR A 161 5.99 4.91 -0.67
N HIS A 162 6.32 5.38 0.53
CA HIS A 162 5.40 6.08 1.41
C HIS A 162 5.81 7.54 1.52
N ARG A 163 4.92 8.46 1.13
CA ARG A 163 5.06 9.89 1.37
C ARG A 163 3.88 10.40 2.16
N GLN A 164 4.11 10.78 3.40
CA GLN A 164 3.07 11.18 4.33
C GLN A 164 3.35 12.56 4.93
N ILE A 165 2.28 13.33 5.12
CA ILE A 165 2.33 14.62 5.80
C ILE A 165 1.16 14.65 6.77
N GLY A 166 1.43 14.84 8.06
CA GLY A 166 0.37 15.02 9.03
C GLY A 166 0.83 15.36 10.43
N ARG A 167 -0.05 15.26 11.43
CA ARG A 167 0.37 15.35 12.83
C ARG A 167 1.00 14.03 13.24
N GLU A 168 0.37 12.92 12.89
CA GLU A 168 0.81 11.55 13.18
C GLU A 168 0.88 10.76 11.87
N THR A 169 2.03 10.16 11.57
CA THR A 169 2.22 9.41 10.32
C THR A 169 2.86 8.05 10.56
N THR A 170 2.23 6.98 10.09
CA THR A 170 2.71 5.61 10.21
C THR A 170 2.90 4.99 8.83
N ALA A 171 4.10 4.50 8.57
CA ALA A 171 4.49 3.81 7.35
C ALA A 171 5.01 2.42 7.72
N SER A 172 4.44 1.38 7.13
CA SER A 172 4.84 -0.01 7.37
C SER A 172 5.04 -0.75 6.05
N SER A 173 6.10 -1.54 6.00
CA SER A 173 6.43 -2.42 4.88
C SER A 173 6.84 -3.76 5.45
N ALA A 174 6.11 -4.83 5.13
CA ALA A 174 6.47 -6.18 5.54
C ALA A 174 6.58 -7.12 4.33
N GLY A 175 7.63 -7.94 4.31
CA GLY A 175 7.83 -8.95 3.28
C GLY A 175 8.19 -10.31 3.90
N ARG A 176 7.85 -11.41 3.23
CA ARG A 176 8.25 -12.75 3.70
C ARG A 176 9.61 -13.21 3.17
N THR A 177 10.09 -12.67 2.05
CA THR A 177 11.24 -13.21 1.29
C THR A 177 11.82 -12.17 0.32
N SER A 178 13.08 -12.35 -0.10
CA SER A 178 13.93 -11.62 -1.10
C SER A 178 13.60 -10.16 -1.51
N LEU A 179 14.61 -9.28 -1.40
CA LEU A 179 14.76 -7.96 -2.04
C LEU A 179 13.52 -7.06 -1.97
N SER A 180 13.24 -6.53 -0.78
CA SER A 180 12.12 -5.62 -0.58
C SER A 180 12.60 -4.22 -0.17
N PRO A 181 12.85 -3.29 -1.12
CA PRO A 181 13.22 -1.93 -0.79
C PRO A 181 12.01 -1.11 -0.31
N ALA A 182 12.19 -0.37 0.77
CA ALA A 182 11.19 0.51 1.33
C ALA A 182 11.71 1.95 1.45
N TYR A 183 10.95 2.91 0.94
CA TYR A 183 11.27 4.33 0.96
C TYR A 183 10.17 5.09 1.69
N HIS A 184 10.48 5.64 2.86
CA HIS A 184 9.51 6.39 3.65
C HIS A 184 9.96 7.84 3.79
N ARG A 185 9.10 8.78 3.36
CA ARG A 185 9.26 10.21 3.57
C ARG A 185 8.08 10.74 4.36
N GLN A 186 8.31 11.10 5.62
CA GLN A 186 7.27 11.50 6.55
C GLN A 186 7.56 12.89 7.12
N ILE A 187 6.51 13.69 7.28
CA ILE A 187 6.56 15.00 7.94
C ILE A 187 5.40 15.04 8.93
N GLY A 188 5.70 15.22 10.21
CA GLY A 188 4.67 15.44 11.21
C GLY A 188 5.18 15.74 12.60
N ARG A 189 4.30 15.76 13.60
CA ARG A 189 4.73 15.84 15.00
C ARG A 189 5.32 14.51 15.43
N GLU A 190 4.64 13.42 15.10
CA GLU A 190 5.00 12.04 15.41
C GLU A 190 5.07 11.24 14.10
N THR A 191 6.21 10.59 13.82
CA THR A 191 6.40 9.79 12.60
C THR A 191 6.97 8.43 12.92
N THR A 192 6.33 7.37 12.45
CA THR A 192 6.77 6.00 12.63
C THR A 192 6.94 5.32 11.28
N ALA A 193 8.10 4.71 11.08
CA ALA A 193 8.47 3.96 9.90
C ALA A 193 8.93 2.56 10.34
N MET A 194 8.29 1.52 9.81
CA MET A 194 8.62 0.14 10.15
C MET A 194 8.86 -0.65 8.88
N VAL A 195 9.94 -1.42 8.89
CA VAL A 195 10.22 -2.41 7.85
C VAL A 195 10.51 -3.75 8.51
N SER A 196 9.76 -4.77 8.13
CA SER A 196 9.95 -6.13 8.64
C SER A 196 10.12 -7.16 7.54
N SER A 197 11.01 -8.12 7.75
CA SER A 197 11.20 -9.25 6.85
C SER A 197 11.34 -10.57 7.61
N LEU A 198 10.71 -11.62 7.10
CA LEU A 198 10.82 -12.96 7.67
C LEU A 198 12.06 -13.72 7.17
N LEU A 199 12.51 -13.47 5.93
CA LEU A 199 13.66 -14.12 5.29
C LEU A 199 14.28 -13.20 4.21
N GLY A 200 15.59 -13.26 4.01
CA GLY A 200 16.28 -12.60 2.89
C GLY A 200 16.69 -11.13 3.09
N ALA A 201 17.27 -10.52 2.05
CA ALA A 201 17.79 -9.15 2.08
C ALA A 201 16.70 -8.10 1.85
N PHE A 202 16.70 -7.04 2.66
CA PHE A 202 15.87 -5.86 2.45
C PHE A 202 16.74 -4.59 2.57
N SER A 203 16.25 -3.49 2.00
CA SER A 203 16.81 -2.15 2.21
C SER A 203 15.72 -1.17 2.59
N ALA A 204 16.03 -0.25 3.50
CA ALA A 204 15.09 0.80 3.90
C ALA A 204 15.78 2.15 3.90
N TYR A 205 15.03 3.13 3.42
CA TYR A 205 15.41 4.54 3.36
C TYR A 205 14.34 5.36 4.05
N HIS A 206 14.71 6.02 5.14
CA HIS A 206 13.80 6.85 5.91
C HIS A 206 14.24 8.31 5.87
N ARG A 207 13.29 9.19 5.56
CA ARG A 207 13.41 10.64 5.71
C ARG A 207 12.22 11.14 6.51
N GLN A 208 12.43 11.32 7.81
CA GLN A 208 11.42 11.75 8.76
C GLN A 208 11.72 13.16 9.26
N ILE A 209 10.68 13.99 9.42
CA ILE A 209 10.77 15.31 10.04
C ILE A 209 9.67 15.37 11.08
N GLY A 210 10.04 15.56 12.35
CA GLY A 210 9.07 15.72 13.43
C GLY A 210 9.69 15.89 14.80
N ARG A 211 8.82 16.05 15.81
CA ARG A 211 9.23 16.12 17.21
C ARG A 211 9.61 14.74 17.77
N GLU A 212 8.92 13.71 17.29
CA GLU A 212 9.12 12.32 17.70
C GLU A 212 9.18 11.44 16.46
N THR A 213 10.34 10.86 16.16
CA THR A 213 10.55 10.04 14.97
C THR A 213 11.05 8.66 15.36
N THR A 214 10.37 7.62 14.90
CA THR A 214 10.77 6.23 15.08
C THR A 214 10.97 5.58 13.73
N ALA A 215 12.14 5.00 13.51
CA ALA A 215 12.43 4.09 12.41
C ALA A 215 12.82 2.74 13.01
N ALA A 216 12.20 1.66 12.55
CA ALA A 216 12.42 0.32 13.08
C ALA A 216 12.58 -0.70 11.96
N LEU A 217 13.48 -1.63 12.23
CA LEU A 217 13.88 -2.67 11.31
C LEU A 217 13.86 -4.02 12.01
N SER A 218 13.09 -4.97 11.49
CA SER A 218 12.98 -6.30 12.07
C SER A 218 13.27 -7.37 11.02
N CYS A 219 14.27 -8.21 11.26
CA CYS A 219 14.57 -9.32 10.38
C CYS A 219 14.76 -10.63 11.15
N ALA A 220 14.07 -11.67 10.71
CA ALA A 220 14.35 -13.05 11.11
C ALA A 220 15.20 -13.70 10.01
N GLY A 221 16.36 -14.27 10.34
CA GLY A 221 17.07 -15.21 9.46
C GLY A 221 17.70 -14.70 8.14
N GLY A 222 18.07 -13.42 7.97
CA GLY A 222 18.72 -12.91 6.74
C GLY A 222 19.67 -11.71 6.93
N PHE A 223 20.41 -11.32 5.88
CA PHE A 223 21.27 -10.12 5.86
C PHE A 223 20.43 -8.84 5.71
N CYS A 224 20.65 -7.84 6.56
CA CYS A 224 19.85 -6.61 6.63
C CYS A 224 20.73 -5.41 6.20
N GLY A 225 20.43 -4.82 5.04
CA GLY A 225 21.13 -3.64 4.53
C GLY A 225 20.40 -2.36 4.94
N HIS A 226 21.09 -1.43 5.59
CA HIS A 226 20.49 -0.20 6.10
C HIS A 226 21.32 1.01 5.67
N GLU A 227 20.74 1.89 4.84
CA GLU A 227 21.35 3.16 4.45
C GLU A 227 20.53 4.31 5.04
N GLU A 228 21.02 4.89 6.13
CA GLU A 228 20.41 6.05 6.77
C GLU A 228 20.96 7.35 6.17
N LEU A 229 20.08 8.15 5.55
CA LEU A 229 20.35 9.55 5.25
C LEU A 229 19.40 10.39 6.09
N MET A 230 19.73 10.50 7.38
CA MET A 230 18.95 11.23 8.37
C MET A 230 19.31 12.72 8.33
N ILE A 231 18.36 13.56 7.93
CA ILE A 231 18.45 15.02 8.10
C ILE A 231 17.67 15.35 9.38
N PHE A 232 18.42 15.57 10.46
CA PHE A 232 17.89 15.75 11.81
C PHE A 232 17.49 17.19 12.13
N ILE A 233 16.30 17.34 12.70
CA ILE A 233 15.99 18.42 13.63
C ILE A 233 15.33 17.77 14.86
N GLN A 234 16.16 17.42 15.87
CA GLN A 234 15.90 17.10 17.29
C GLN A 234 15.38 15.69 17.77
N PHE A 235 16.24 15.05 18.61
CA PHE A 235 16.11 14.00 19.66
C PHE A 235 15.56 12.56 19.36
N PHE A 236 16.27 11.52 19.84
CA PHE A 236 16.24 10.12 19.37
C PHE A 236 15.73 9.04 20.37
N ARG A 237 15.16 7.95 19.82
CA ARG A 237 15.37 6.54 20.24
C ARG A 237 15.40 5.61 19.01
N VAL A 238 16.44 4.78 18.87
CA VAL A 238 16.54 3.68 17.88
C VAL A 238 16.53 2.35 18.64
N PHE A 239 15.78 1.35 18.17
CA PHE A 239 15.76 0.00 18.74
C PHE A 239 16.18 -1.05 17.70
N HIS A 240 17.25 -1.79 17.99
CA HIS A 240 17.60 -3.05 17.32
C HIS A 240 17.23 -4.22 18.24
N ALA A 241 16.37 -5.13 17.79
CA ALA A 241 16.11 -6.39 18.47
C ALA A 241 16.82 -7.53 17.72
N ALA A 242 18.00 -7.94 18.18
CA ALA A 242 18.73 -9.11 17.67
C ALA A 242 18.39 -10.36 18.50
N GLY A 243 17.92 -11.43 17.85
CA GLY A 243 17.60 -12.71 18.49
C GLY A 243 18.81 -13.66 18.61
N ARG A 244 19.14 -14.01 19.86
CA ARG A 244 19.94 -15.10 20.47
C ARG A 244 20.97 -15.96 19.69
N VAL A 245 22.11 -16.08 20.38
CA VAL A 245 23.30 -16.96 20.26
C VAL A 245 22.95 -18.47 20.25
N PRO A 246 23.59 -19.30 19.40
CA PRO A 246 23.64 -20.75 19.62
C PRO A 246 24.77 -21.13 20.58
N SER A 247 24.40 -21.87 21.61
CA SER A 247 25.26 -22.48 22.62
C SER A 247 26.10 -23.63 22.07
N GLY A 248 27.42 -23.57 22.32
CA GLY A 248 28.23 -24.71 22.77
C GLY A 248 28.62 -25.81 21.77
N ALA A 249 29.88 -25.79 21.35
CA ALA A 249 30.74 -26.97 21.35
C ALA A 249 32.20 -26.52 21.44
N ALA A 250 32.82 -26.80 22.59
CA ALA A 250 34.20 -26.51 22.89
C ALA A 250 35.14 -27.43 22.08
N GLY A 251 36.22 -26.86 21.56
CA GLY A 251 37.40 -27.59 21.08
C GLY A 251 38.64 -26.75 21.42
N PRO A 252 39.67 -27.28 22.10
CA PRO A 252 40.75 -26.48 22.67
C PRO A 252 41.90 -26.35 21.68
N VAL A 253 42.44 -25.14 21.46
CA VAL A 253 43.78 -24.96 20.88
C VAL A 253 44.50 -23.78 21.53
N SER A 254 45.40 -24.17 22.44
CA SER A 254 46.80 -23.71 22.60
C SER A 254 47.12 -22.23 22.74
N LEU A 255 47.40 -21.83 23.99
CA LEU A 255 48.26 -20.69 24.31
C LEU A 255 49.73 -21.05 23.99
N HIS A 256 50.28 -20.43 22.95
CA HIS A 256 51.72 -20.28 22.79
C HIS A 256 52.02 -18.78 22.72
N ARG A 257 52.58 -18.24 23.82
CA ARG A 257 53.31 -16.96 23.81
C ARG A 257 54.74 -17.26 23.33
N PRO A 258 55.32 -16.34 22.56
CA PRO A 258 56.47 -15.66 23.14
C PRO A 258 56.48 -14.15 22.88
N ALA A 259 57.31 -13.49 23.69
CA ALA A 259 57.82 -12.14 23.49
C ALA A 259 58.90 -12.12 22.40
#